data_AF-A0A853DSE4-F1
#
_entry.id   AF-A0A853DSE4-F1
#
_cell.length_a   1.000
_cell.length_b   1.000
_cell.length_c   1.000
_cell.angle_alpha   90.00
_cell.angle_beta   90.00
_cell.angle_gamma   90.00
#
_symmetry.space_group_name_H-M   'P 1'
#
loop_
_entity.id
_entity.type
_entity.pdbx_description
1 polymer ?
#
loop_
_entity_poly.entity_id
_entity_poly.type
_entity_poly.pdbx_seq_one_letter_code
_entity_poly.pdbx_strand_id
1 'polypeptide(L)'
;MLERDAQAHAKQRNISELLHGEVAHGVWRSLMRDWTVRMKQNGVPMPWYAQQVLEALAQEANVPLPSAIGRPVVTVEVTNWVSVREAAETVKRSERQITRLANEGKVRARRVNERSWLIDLDSLRSVMERRNG
;
A
#
# COMPACT_ATOMS: atom_id res chain seq x y z
N MET A 1 3.18 34.98 -46.93
CA MET A 1 4.23 34.04 -46.50
C MET A 1 5.06 34.80 -45.46
N LEU A 2 4.75 34.67 -44.16
CA LEU A 2 5.56 35.06 -42.97
C LEU A 2 4.77 35.35 -41.67
N GLU A 3 3.53 34.87 -41.46
CA GLU A 3 2.82 35.06 -40.17
C GLU A 3 2.05 33.83 -39.69
N ARG A 4 2.51 32.61 -40.00
CA ARG A 4 1.83 31.37 -39.56
C ARG A 4 2.60 30.54 -38.53
N ASP A 5 3.81 30.93 -38.15
CA ASP A 5 4.72 30.03 -37.41
C ASP A 5 5.03 30.43 -35.96
N ALA A 6 4.31 31.40 -35.37
CA ALA A 6 4.62 31.91 -34.02
C ALA A 6 3.56 31.65 -32.94
N GLN A 7 2.62 30.73 -33.16
CA GLN A 7 1.65 30.33 -32.13
C GLN A 7 1.61 28.82 -31.92
N ALA A 8 2.79 28.21 -31.79
CA ALA A 8 2.94 26.99 -31.00
C ALA A 8 2.85 27.33 -29.51
N HIS A 9 1.71 27.89 -29.08
CA HIS A 9 1.39 27.99 -27.66
C HIS A 9 1.18 26.57 -27.17
N ALA A 10 2.21 25.98 -26.57
CA ALA A 10 2.04 24.88 -25.63
C ALA A 10 1.09 25.38 -24.54
N LYS A 11 -0.21 25.18 -24.77
CA LYS A 11 -1.28 25.51 -23.84
C LYS A 11 -0.92 24.80 -22.55
N GLN A 12 -0.45 25.55 -21.55
CA GLN A 12 -0.29 25.06 -20.19
C GLN A 12 -1.67 24.56 -19.77
N ARG A 13 -1.93 23.27 -19.98
CA ARG A 13 -3.15 22.65 -19.52
C ARG A 13 -3.09 22.71 -18.01
N ASN A 14 -4.15 23.27 -17.42
CA ASN A 14 -4.24 23.29 -15.97
C ASN A 14 -4.19 21.83 -15.48
N ILE A 15 -3.53 21.56 -14.36
CA ILE A 15 -3.41 20.19 -13.84
C ILE A 15 -4.80 19.59 -13.58
N SER A 16 -5.77 20.43 -13.20
CA SER A 16 -7.17 20.05 -13.10
C SER A 16 -7.78 19.61 -14.44
N GLU A 17 -7.37 20.20 -15.56
CA GLU A 17 -7.77 19.80 -16.93
C GLU A 17 -7.06 18.51 -17.43
N LEU A 18 -6.21 17.91 -16.61
CA LEU A 18 -5.55 16.63 -16.93
C LEU A 18 -5.97 15.54 -15.94
N LEU A 19 -6.20 15.90 -14.69
CA LEU A 19 -6.56 15.00 -13.60
C LEU A 19 -8.07 14.92 -13.42
N HIS A 20 -8.76 14.35 -14.40
CA HIS A 20 -10.20 14.08 -14.33
C HIS A 20 -10.57 12.77 -15.00
N GLY A 21 -11.71 12.20 -14.59
CA GLY A 21 -12.22 10.94 -15.12
C GLY A 21 -11.24 9.79 -14.93
N GLU A 22 -10.95 9.07 -16.01
CA GLU A 22 -10.09 7.88 -15.97
C GLU A 22 -8.65 8.15 -15.51
N VAL A 23 -8.12 9.35 -15.81
CA VAL A 23 -6.75 9.72 -15.42
C VAL A 23 -6.70 9.93 -13.91
N ALA A 24 -7.63 10.71 -13.35
CA ALA A 24 -7.75 10.89 -11.90
C ALA A 24 -7.94 9.54 -11.20
N HIS A 25 -8.76 8.67 -11.77
CA HIS A 25 -9.04 7.34 -11.23
C HIS A 25 -7.79 6.44 -11.22
N GLY A 26 -7.00 6.45 -12.31
CA GLY A 26 -5.75 5.70 -12.42
C GLY A 26 -4.69 6.18 -11.43
N VAL A 27 -4.56 7.50 -11.27
CA VAL A 27 -3.67 8.12 -10.28
C VAL A 27 -4.11 7.75 -8.86
N TRP A 28 -5.40 7.91 -8.56
CA TRP A 28 -5.98 7.56 -7.25
C TRP A 28 -5.71 6.09 -6.88
N ARG A 29 -5.97 5.14 -7.80
CA ARG A 29 -5.70 3.71 -7.58
C ARG A 29 -4.22 3.42 -7.35
N SER A 30 -3.34 4.05 -8.13
CA SER A 30 -1.91 3.83 -8.04
C SER A 30 -1.34 4.32 -6.72
N LEU A 31 -1.77 5.51 -6.28
CA LEU A 31 -1.42 6.08 -4.98
C LEU A 31 -1.94 5.20 -3.83
N MET A 32 -3.23 4.86 -3.83
CA MET A 32 -3.81 3.97 -2.81
C MET A 32 -3.08 2.63 -2.70
N ARG A 33 -2.70 2.05 -3.85
CA ARG A 33 -1.92 0.80 -3.89
C ARG A 33 -0.53 0.97 -3.30
N ASP A 34 0.20 2.02 -3.69
CA ASP A 34 1.54 2.29 -3.17
C ASP A 34 1.52 2.52 -1.65
N TRP A 35 0.55 3.31 -1.15
CA TRP A 35 0.40 3.54 0.28
C TRP A 35 0.03 2.28 1.05
N THR A 36 -0.87 1.46 0.51
CA THR A 36 -1.22 0.17 1.12
C THR A 36 0.02 -0.73 1.24
N VAL A 37 0.88 -0.75 0.20
CA VAL A 37 2.14 -1.51 0.22
C VAL A 37 3.11 -0.94 1.26
N ARG A 38 3.31 0.38 1.29
CA ARG A 38 4.20 1.04 2.26
C ARG A 38 3.76 0.88 3.70
N MET A 39 2.46 0.99 3.98
CA MET A 39 1.92 0.71 5.32
C MET A 39 2.18 -0.74 5.70
N LYS A 40 1.88 -1.69 4.81
CA LYS A 40 2.04 -3.13 5.09
C LYS A 40 3.50 -3.53 5.28
N GLN A 41 4.44 -2.93 4.55
CA GLN A 41 5.85 -3.32 4.57
C GLN A 41 6.66 -2.55 5.62
N ASN A 42 6.42 -1.24 5.74
CA ASN A 42 7.26 -0.34 6.52
C ASN A 42 6.56 0.26 7.75
N GLY A 43 5.25 0.06 7.90
CA GLY A 43 4.46 0.67 8.96
C GLY A 43 4.39 2.20 8.87
N VAL A 44 4.72 2.78 7.71
CA VAL A 44 4.72 4.24 7.51
C VAL A 44 3.26 4.71 7.40
N PRO A 45 2.77 5.54 8.32
CA PRO A 45 1.42 6.07 8.25
C PRO A 45 1.30 7.04 7.08
N MET A 46 0.07 7.19 6.59
CA MET A 46 -0.24 8.15 5.54
C MET A 46 0.04 9.59 6.03
N PRO A 47 0.75 10.43 5.24
CA PRO A 47 0.96 11.83 5.59
C PRO A 47 -0.36 12.57 5.78
N TRP A 48 -0.40 13.56 6.67
CA TRP A 48 -1.62 14.30 6.99
C TRP A 48 -2.27 15.00 5.77
N TYR A 49 -1.47 15.41 4.77
CA TYR A 49 -1.97 16.04 3.55
C TYR A 49 -2.50 15.05 2.51
N ALA A 50 -2.11 13.76 2.60
CA ALA A 50 -2.45 12.78 1.57
C ALA A 50 -3.94 12.43 1.56
N GLN A 51 -4.64 12.60 2.70
CA GLN A 51 -6.09 12.49 2.75
C GLN A 51 -6.77 13.51 1.83
N GLN A 52 -6.36 14.79 1.92
CA GLN A 52 -6.94 15.87 1.10
C GLN A 52 -6.67 15.65 -0.40
N VAL A 53 -5.48 15.14 -0.74
CA VAL A 53 -5.11 14.82 -2.13
C VAL A 53 -5.95 13.65 -2.67
N LEU A 54 -6.14 12.59 -1.88
CA LEU A 54 -6.95 11.45 -2.27
C LEU A 54 -8.44 11.81 -2.39
N GLU A 55 -8.93 12.69 -1.53
CA GLU A 55 -10.30 13.21 -1.60
C GLU A 55 -10.53 14.03 -2.87
N ALA A 56 -9.61 14.95 -3.20
CA ALA A 56 -9.67 15.72 -4.45
C ALA A 56 -9.64 14.81 -5.69
N LEU A 57 -8.75 13.82 -5.70
CA LEU A 57 -8.67 12.86 -6.81
C LEU A 57 -9.91 11.97 -6.93
N ALA A 58 -10.55 11.60 -5.81
CA ALA A 58 -11.77 10.81 -5.83
C ALA A 58 -12.96 11.62 -6.38
N GLN A 59 -13.04 12.91 -6.03
CA GLN A 59 -14.04 13.83 -6.59
C GLN A 59 -13.86 13.99 -8.10
N GLU A 60 -12.65 14.25 -8.57
CA GLU A 60 -12.35 14.40 -10.00
C GLU A 60 -12.50 13.10 -10.80
N ALA A 61 -12.28 11.96 -10.15
CA ALA A 61 -12.51 10.63 -10.72
C ALA A 61 -13.98 10.20 -10.69
N ASN A 62 -14.88 11.00 -10.10
CA ASN A 62 -16.29 10.68 -9.85
C ASN A 62 -16.48 9.29 -9.22
N VAL A 63 -15.62 8.94 -8.25
CA VAL A 63 -15.71 7.69 -7.51
C VAL A 63 -16.21 7.95 -6.09
N PRO A 64 -17.01 7.04 -5.52
CA PRO A 64 -17.40 7.15 -4.13
C PRO A 64 -16.14 7.12 -3.27
N LEU A 65 -16.01 8.14 -2.41
CA LEU A 65 -15.03 8.08 -1.34
C LEU A 65 -15.29 6.79 -0.55
N PRO A 66 -14.27 5.97 -0.29
CA PRO A 66 -14.47 4.83 0.59
C PRO A 66 -14.97 5.37 1.93
N SER A 67 -16.19 5.01 2.33
CA SER A 67 -16.84 5.43 3.60
C SER A 67 -16.14 4.92 4.87
N ALA A 68 -14.85 4.61 4.77
CA ALA A 68 -13.98 4.13 5.84
C ALA A 68 -12.78 5.07 6.09
N ILE A 69 -12.84 6.33 5.64
CA ILE A 69 -12.03 7.40 6.24
C ILE A 69 -12.82 8.03 7.39
N GLY A 70 -13.44 7.18 8.22
CA GLY A 70 -13.62 7.54 9.62
C GLY A 70 -12.23 7.85 10.19
N ARG A 71 -12.17 8.69 11.22
CA ARG A 71 -10.98 8.90 12.07
C ARG A 71 -10.04 7.70 12.04
N PRO A 72 -8.71 7.86 12.12
CA PRO A 72 -7.87 6.72 12.45
C PRO A 72 -8.33 6.21 13.82
N VAL A 73 -9.30 5.29 13.81
CA VAL A 73 -9.34 4.19 14.72
C VAL A 73 -8.04 3.53 14.35
N VAL A 74 -7.00 3.92 15.06
CA VAL A 74 -5.89 3.04 15.30
C VAL A 74 -6.55 1.86 16.01
N THR A 75 -7.21 0.99 15.25
CA THR A 75 -7.15 -0.42 15.54
C THR A 75 -5.68 -0.67 15.42
N VAL A 76 -4.98 -0.49 16.55
CA VAL A 76 -3.80 -1.27 16.83
C VAL A 76 -4.36 -2.69 16.76
N GLU A 77 -4.47 -3.24 15.55
CA GLU A 77 -4.35 -4.67 15.40
C GLU A 77 -3.00 -4.91 16.04
N VAL A 78 -3.01 -5.38 17.30
CA VAL A 78 -1.83 -5.72 18.06
C VAL A 78 -1.19 -6.83 17.25
N THR A 79 -0.39 -6.42 16.27
CA THR A 79 0.17 -7.32 15.30
C THR A 79 1.22 -8.04 16.09
N ASN A 80 1.00 -9.33 16.34
CA ASN A 80 1.92 -10.14 17.12
C ASN A 80 3.15 -10.43 16.25
N TRP A 81 4.02 -9.43 16.17
CA TRP A 81 5.31 -9.49 15.52
C TRP A 81 6.24 -10.34 16.36
N VAL A 82 6.56 -11.52 15.86
CA VAL A 82 7.45 -12.45 16.54
C VAL A 82 8.69 -12.72 15.69
N SER A 83 9.75 -13.24 16.33
CA SER A 83 10.93 -13.68 15.60
C SER A 83 10.61 -14.86 14.67
N VAL A 84 11.43 -15.07 13.64
CA VAL A 84 11.30 -16.26 12.76
C VAL A 84 11.30 -17.56 13.55
N ARG A 85 12.13 -17.65 14.60
CA ARG A 85 12.22 -18.81 15.49
C ARG A 85 10.91 -19.06 16.23
N GLU A 86 10.37 -18.03 16.87
CA GLU A 86 9.12 -18.12 17.63
C GLU A 86 7.92 -18.41 16.72
N ALA A 87 7.89 -17.84 15.52
CA ALA A 87 6.91 -18.18 14.49
C ALA A 87 7.00 -19.66 14.09
N ALA A 88 8.21 -20.16 13.84
CA ALA A 88 8.49 -21.54 13.48
C ALA A 88 8.02 -22.52 14.56
N GLU A 89 8.33 -22.23 15.82
CA GLU A 89 7.87 -23.00 16.99
C GLU A 89 6.33 -23.00 17.08
N THR A 90 5.69 -21.84 16.90
CA THR A 90 4.23 -21.69 16.99
C THR A 90 3.48 -22.51 15.94
N VAL A 91 3.92 -22.50 14.68
CA VAL A 91 3.25 -23.24 13.60
C VAL A 91 3.84 -24.62 13.33
N LYS A 92 4.80 -25.06 14.17
CA LYS A 92 5.52 -26.35 14.03
C LYS A 92 6.12 -26.54 12.63
N ARG A 93 6.79 -25.51 12.10
CA ARG A 93 7.48 -25.52 10.79
C ARG A 93 8.94 -25.12 10.96
N SER A 94 9.77 -25.42 9.95
CA SER A 94 11.18 -25.01 9.96
C SER A 94 11.31 -23.48 9.79
N GLU A 95 12.29 -22.88 10.46
CA GLU A 95 12.64 -21.47 10.29
C GLU A 95 12.92 -21.13 8.82
N ARG A 96 13.64 -21.99 8.10
CA ARG A 96 13.93 -21.83 6.66
C ARG A 96 12.66 -21.67 5.82
N GLN A 97 11.60 -22.41 6.14
CA GLN A 97 10.32 -22.28 5.46
C GLN A 97 9.65 -20.94 5.75
N ILE A 98 9.68 -20.49 7.01
CA ILE A 98 9.13 -19.20 7.41
C ILE A 98 9.87 -18.06 6.73
N THR A 99 11.21 -18.07 6.75
CA THR A 99 12.05 -17.09 6.05
C THR A 99 11.77 -17.05 4.56
N ARG A 100 11.60 -18.22 3.93
CA ARG A 100 11.22 -18.30 2.51
C ARG A 100 9.87 -17.62 2.25
N LEU A 101 8.86 -17.85 3.08
CA LEU A 101 7.54 -17.21 2.93
C LEU A 101 7.62 -15.69 3.10
N ALA A 102 8.47 -15.20 4.01
CA ALA A 102 8.72 -13.78 4.20
C ALA A 102 9.40 -13.17 2.97
N ASN A 103 10.47 -13.80 2.47
CA ASN A 103 11.18 -13.34 1.26
C ASN A 103 10.30 -13.36 0.00
N GLU A 104 9.41 -14.35 -0.13
CA GLU A 104 8.44 -14.44 -1.23
C GLU A 104 7.24 -13.48 -1.06
N GLY A 105 7.18 -12.71 0.03
CA GLY A 105 6.09 -11.76 0.31
C GLY A 105 4.74 -12.43 0.59
N LYS A 106 4.73 -13.74 0.88
CA LYS A 106 3.50 -14.53 1.11
C LYS A 106 2.90 -14.26 2.49
N VAL A 107 3.70 -13.84 3.45
CA VAL A 107 3.28 -13.46 4.80
C VAL A 107 3.66 -12.00 5.08
N ARG A 108 2.90 -11.33 5.95
CA ARG A 108 3.30 -10.02 6.48
C ARG A 108 4.58 -10.21 7.31
N ALA A 109 5.65 -9.54 6.90
CA ALA A 109 6.96 -9.63 7.53
C ALA A 109 7.66 -8.27 7.48
N ARG A 110 8.39 -7.93 8.55
CA ARG A 110 9.21 -6.72 8.66
C ARG A 110 10.67 -7.10 8.83
N ARG A 111 11.55 -6.49 8.06
CA ARG A 111 12.99 -6.70 8.19
C ARG A 111 13.53 -5.82 9.33
N VAL A 112 14.24 -6.42 10.29
CA VAL A 112 14.84 -5.69 11.43
C VAL A 112 16.30 -5.34 11.15
N ASN A 113 17.01 -6.26 10.51
CA ASN A 113 18.37 -6.06 10.03
C ASN A 113 18.60 -6.93 8.78
N GLU A 114 19.82 -6.92 8.24
CA GLU A 114 20.15 -7.63 7.00
C GLU A 114 19.84 -9.14 7.03
N ARG A 115 19.78 -9.76 8.21
CA ARG A 115 19.60 -11.20 8.41
C ARG A 115 18.32 -11.59 9.18
N SER A 116 17.63 -10.65 9.80
CA SER A 116 16.54 -10.93 10.74
C SER A 116 15.21 -10.35 10.28
N TRP A 117 14.17 -11.16 10.42
CA TRP A 117 12.78 -10.83 10.13
C TRP A 117 11.92 -10.93 11.39
N LEU A 118 10.93 -10.05 11.48
CA LEU A 118 9.76 -10.19 12.32
C LEU A 118 8.60 -10.63 11.45
N ILE A 119 7.84 -11.59 11.95
CA ILE A 119 6.72 -12.22 11.25
C ILE A 119 5.44 -11.90 12.00
N ASP A 120 4.42 -11.48 11.27
CA ASP A 120 3.06 -11.37 11.79
C ASP A 120 2.45 -12.77 11.91
N LEU A 121 2.19 -13.22 13.14
CA LEU A 121 1.65 -14.55 13.42
C LEU A 121 0.28 -14.79 12.77
N ASP A 122 -0.60 -13.80 12.71
CA ASP A 122 -1.96 -13.99 12.20
C ASP A 122 -1.95 -14.13 10.68
N SER A 123 -1.11 -13.34 10.01
CA SER A 123 -0.83 -13.51 8.59
C SER A 123 -0.22 -14.89 8.30
N LEU A 124 0.68 -15.38 9.16
CA LEU A 124 1.31 -16.68 8.97
C LEU A 124 0.30 -17.83 9.13
N ARG A 125 -0.54 -17.78 10.18
CA ARG A 125 -1.60 -18.78 10.43
C ARG A 125 -2.56 -18.87 9.25
N SER A 126 -3.04 -17.73 8.76
CA SER A 126 -3.93 -17.65 7.59
C SER A 126 -3.33 -18.33 6.35
N VAL A 127 -2.02 -18.19 6.12
CA VAL A 127 -1.33 -18.82 4.99
C VAL A 127 -1.15 -20.32 5.20
N MET A 128 -0.96 -20.77 6.45
CA MET A 128 -0.86 -22.20 6.78
C MET A 128 -2.20 -22.92 6.61
N GLU A 129 -3.31 -22.30 7.04
CA GLU A 129 -4.66 -22.84 6.90
C GLU A 129 -5.02 -23.08 5.43
N ARG A 130 -4.75 -22.10 4.55
CA ARG A 130 -4.98 -22.21 3.10
C ARG A 130 -4.14 -23.27 2.38
N ARG A 131 -3.10 -23.80 3.03
CA ARG A 131 -2.22 -24.83 2.45
C ARG A 131 -2.53 -26.24 2.96
N ASN A 132 -3.29 -26.35 4.04
CA ASN A 132 -3.67 -27.62 4.65
C ASN A 132 -5.11 -28.04 4.31
N GLY A 133 -5.91 -27.14 3.74
CA GLY A 133 -7.18 -27.47 3.07
C GLY A 133 -6.96 -27.62 1.57
#